data_AF-A0A8J3WDX9-F1
#
_entry.id   AF-A0A8J3WDX9-F1
#
_cell.length_a   1.000
_cell.length_b   1.000
_cell.length_c   1.000
_cell.angle_alpha   90.00
_cell.angle_beta   90.00
_cell.angle_gamma   90.00
#
_symmetry.space_group_name_H-M   'P 1'
#
loop_
_entity.id
_entity.type
_entity.pdbx_description
1 polymer ?
#
loop_
_entity_poly.entity_id
_entity_poly.type
_entity_poly.pdbx_seq_one_letter_code
_entity_poly.pdbx_strand_id
1 'polypeptide(L)'
;MVGNRVMALSDDEAVAALWMVLEQQGAPLDVAQLRADEARVAEAAGRDDIRAEIGPDEKATPGDASRAALLYLAESDADTVARAAEIATTDRAERFDPALIGVGALVMIAIRTEFKLERDPEKGWSFKVHHKPMRDSTLGRLISKLIGLYPQP
;
A
#
# COMPACT_ATOMS: atom_id res chain seq x y z
N MET A 1 -8.41 -9.16 18.48
CA MET A 1 -7.29 -8.24 18.17
C MET A 1 -6.90 -8.41 16.71
N VAL A 2 -7.44 -7.58 15.81
CA VAL A 2 -7.15 -7.63 14.37
C VAL A 2 -5.67 -7.32 14.07
N GLY A 3 -5.06 -6.40 14.82
CA GLY A 3 -3.66 -6.00 14.64
C GLY A 3 -2.66 -7.15 14.80
N ASN A 4 -2.78 -7.97 15.85
CA ASN A 4 -1.89 -9.13 16.03
C ASN A 4 -2.04 -10.17 14.91
N ARG A 5 -3.24 -10.28 14.32
CA ARG A 5 -3.48 -11.20 13.21
C ARG A 5 -2.84 -10.69 11.93
N VAL A 6 -3.02 -9.40 11.61
CA VAL A 6 -2.37 -8.75 10.46
C VAL A 6 -0.85 -8.83 10.56
N MET A 7 -0.28 -8.61 11.75
CA MET A 7 1.16 -8.68 11.96
C MET A 7 1.74 -10.10 11.84
N ALA A 8 0.91 -11.14 11.97
CA ALA A 8 1.33 -12.53 11.84
C ALA A 8 1.28 -13.06 10.39
N LEU A 9 0.69 -12.31 9.46
CA LEU A 9 0.67 -12.69 8.04
C LEU A 9 2.10 -12.67 7.48
N SER A 10 2.43 -13.67 6.67
CA SER A 10 3.59 -13.60 5.75
C SER A 10 3.41 -12.47 4.73
N ASP A 11 4.46 -12.17 3.97
CA ASP A 11 4.41 -11.07 3.00
C ASP A 11 3.33 -11.34 1.93
N ASP A 12 3.30 -12.54 1.35
CA ASP A 12 2.32 -12.92 0.33
C ASP A 12 0.89 -12.91 0.87
N GLU A 13 0.68 -13.42 2.09
CA GLU A 13 -0.62 -13.39 2.76
C GLU A 13 -1.10 -11.96 3.05
N ALA A 14 -0.18 -11.05 3.40
CA ALA A 14 -0.52 -9.65 3.64
C ALA A 14 -0.96 -8.95 2.34
N VAL A 15 -0.28 -9.18 1.23
CA VAL A 15 -0.68 -8.60 -0.07
C VAL A 15 -2.01 -9.20 -0.53
N ALA A 16 -2.19 -10.52 -0.41
CA ALA A 16 -3.45 -11.19 -0.76
C ALA A 16 -4.63 -10.68 0.10
N ALA A 17 -4.42 -10.51 1.40
CA ALA A 17 -5.43 -9.94 2.29
C ALA A 17 -5.78 -8.50 1.89
N LEU A 18 -4.78 -7.66 1.57
CA LEU A 18 -5.02 -6.28 1.14
C LEU A 18 -5.89 -6.23 -0.13
N TRP A 19 -5.57 -7.04 -1.13
CA TRP A 19 -6.41 -7.16 -2.33
C TRP A 19 -7.86 -7.52 -1.99
N MET A 20 -8.06 -8.55 -1.17
CA MET A 20 -9.40 -8.99 -0.79
C MET A 20 -10.21 -7.91 -0.06
N VAL A 21 -9.57 -7.10 0.79
CA VAL A 21 -10.22 -5.97 1.45
C VAL A 21 -10.65 -4.93 0.42
N LEU A 22 -9.77 -4.58 -0.51
CA LEU A 22 -10.06 -3.58 -1.54
C LEU A 22 -11.17 -4.04 -2.50
N GLU A 23 -11.20 -5.32 -2.90
CA GLU A 23 -12.32 -5.88 -3.68
C GLU A 23 -13.64 -5.79 -2.91
N GLN A 24 -13.64 -6.14 -1.62
CA GLN A 24 -14.84 -6.08 -0.78
C GLN A 24 -15.35 -4.64 -0.59
N GLN A 25 -14.46 -3.66 -0.60
CA GLN A 25 -14.78 -2.23 -0.58
C GLN A 25 -15.20 -1.68 -1.96
N GLY A 26 -15.30 -2.54 -2.98
CA GLY A 26 -15.74 -2.18 -4.33
C GLY A 26 -14.69 -1.42 -5.13
N ALA A 27 -13.41 -1.51 -4.78
CA ALA A 27 -12.34 -0.95 -5.60
C ALA A 27 -12.22 -1.76 -6.92
N PRO A 28 -12.20 -1.11 -8.09
CA PRO A 28 -11.96 -1.81 -9.35
C PRO A 28 -10.48 -2.21 -9.42
N LEU A 29 -10.19 -3.50 -9.23
CA LEU A 29 -8.83 -4.05 -9.30
C LEU A 29 -8.60 -4.71 -10.66
N ASP A 30 -8.21 -3.90 -11.65
CA ASP A 30 -7.74 -4.38 -12.95
C ASP A 30 -6.21 -4.51 -12.91
N VAL A 31 -5.68 -5.71 -13.17
CA VAL A 31 -4.23 -6.00 -13.09
C VAL A 31 -3.40 -5.14 -14.06
N ALA A 32 -3.90 -4.88 -15.27
CA ALA A 32 -3.19 -4.04 -16.24
C ALA A 32 -3.17 -2.57 -15.77
N GLN A 33 -4.27 -2.09 -15.21
CA GLN A 33 -4.34 -0.75 -14.63
C GLN A 33 -3.43 -0.64 -13.39
N LEU A 34 -3.44 -1.63 -12.51
CA LEU A 34 -2.58 -1.68 -11.33
C LEU A 34 -1.09 -1.64 -11.69
N ARG A 35 -0.67 -2.32 -12.76
CA ARG A 35 0.72 -2.23 -13.25
C ARG A 35 1.06 -0.85 -13.81
N ALA A 36 0.12 -0.24 -14.53
CA ALA A 36 0.31 1.12 -15.01
C ALA A 36 0.41 2.11 -13.84
N ASP A 37 -0.42 1.94 -12.81
CA ASP A 37 -0.38 2.76 -11.60
C ASP A 37 0.87 2.51 -10.78
N GLU A 38 1.34 1.26 -10.68
CA GLU A 38 2.60 0.90 -10.02
C GLU A 38 3.78 1.68 -10.60
N ALA A 39 3.88 1.79 -11.92
CA ALA A 39 4.94 2.55 -12.57
C ALA A 39 4.87 4.05 -12.22
N ARG A 40 3.66 4.61 -12.10
CA ARG A 40 3.45 6.02 -11.72
C ARG A 40 3.78 6.26 -10.25
N VAL A 41 3.45 5.30 -9.39
CA VAL A 41 3.82 5.31 -7.96
C VAL A 41 5.32 5.23 -7.80
N ALA A 42 6.00 4.34 -8.53
CA ALA A 42 7.45 4.23 -8.54
C ALA A 42 8.13 5.54 -8.99
N GLU A 43 7.62 6.16 -10.06
CA GLU A 43 8.12 7.47 -10.53
C GLU A 43 7.97 8.54 -9.45
N ALA A 44 6.79 8.66 -8.82
CA ALA A 44 6.55 9.66 -7.79
C ALA A 44 7.38 9.41 -6.51
N ALA A 45 7.51 8.14 -6.09
CA ALA A 45 8.28 7.74 -4.91
C ALA A 45 9.81 7.86 -5.11
N GLY A 46 10.27 7.80 -6.36
CA GLY A 46 11.68 7.96 -6.70
C GLY A 46 12.20 9.40 -6.58
N ARG A 47 11.33 10.40 -6.37
CA ARG A 47 11.72 11.81 -6.39
C ARG A 47 12.39 12.27 -5.10
N ASP A 48 13.49 13.01 -5.23
CA ASP A 48 14.29 13.51 -4.10
C ASP A 48 13.49 14.40 -3.14
N ASP A 49 12.63 15.28 -3.67
CA ASP A 49 11.81 16.19 -2.88
C ASP A 49 10.82 15.43 -1.98
N ILE A 50 10.15 14.43 -2.54
CA ILE A 50 9.23 13.54 -1.82
C ILE A 50 9.98 12.71 -0.77
N ARG A 51 11.12 12.10 -1.14
CA ARG A 51 11.91 11.27 -0.23
C ARG A 51 12.45 12.07 0.95
N ALA A 52 12.97 13.28 0.71
CA ALA A 52 13.49 14.15 1.76
C ALA A 52 12.40 14.58 2.74
N GLU A 53 11.18 14.85 2.25
CA GLU A 53 10.05 15.22 3.08
C GLU A 53 9.55 14.07 3.96
N ILE A 54 9.35 12.88 3.38
CA ILE A 54 8.75 11.76 4.09
C ILE A 54 9.77 11.05 4.98
N GLY A 55 10.96 10.75 4.47
CA GLY A 55 11.91 9.83 5.11
C GLY A 55 11.47 8.38 4.89
N PRO A 56 11.84 7.74 3.76
CA PRO A 56 11.45 6.37 3.45
C PRO A 56 12.05 5.35 4.43
N ASP A 57 11.31 4.29 4.69
CA ASP A 57 11.81 3.10 5.36
C ASP A 57 12.51 2.22 4.31
N GLU A 58 13.82 2.41 4.13
CA GLU A 58 14.64 1.73 3.12
C GLU A 58 14.72 0.19 3.31
N LYS A 59 14.13 -0.35 4.39
CA LYS A 59 14.04 -1.79 4.65
C LYS A 59 12.63 -2.35 4.42
N ALA A 60 11.68 -1.52 3.99
CA ALA A 60 10.31 -1.94 3.81
C ALA A 60 10.19 -3.03 2.74
N THR A 61 9.52 -4.12 3.09
CA THR A 61 9.11 -5.14 2.12
C THR A 61 7.69 -4.85 1.60
N PRO A 62 7.28 -5.44 0.46
CA PRO A 62 5.90 -5.38 0.00
C PRO A 62 4.89 -5.86 1.05
N GLY A 63 5.25 -6.88 1.83
CA GLY A 63 4.44 -7.35 2.95
C GLY A 63 4.31 -6.33 4.07
N ASP A 64 5.39 -5.65 4.43
CA ASP A 64 5.37 -4.57 5.44
C ASP A 64 4.44 -3.43 5.06
N ALA A 65 4.50 -2.97 3.81
CA ALA A 65 3.61 -1.94 3.30
C ALA A 65 2.14 -2.42 3.30
N SER A 66 1.91 -3.68 2.93
CA SER A 66 0.57 -4.26 2.91
C SER A 66 -0.02 -4.44 4.31
N ARG A 67 0.76 -4.91 5.30
CA ARG A 67 0.35 -4.97 6.70
C ARG A 67 0.01 -3.57 7.24
N ALA A 68 0.84 -2.58 6.93
CA ALA A 68 0.58 -1.20 7.34
C ALA A 68 -0.72 -0.64 6.71
N ALA A 69 -1.01 -0.96 5.45
CA ALA A 69 -2.26 -0.59 4.78
C ALA A 69 -3.47 -1.29 5.42
N LEU A 70 -3.37 -2.58 5.73
CA LEU A 70 -4.41 -3.33 6.43
C LEU A 70 -4.69 -2.76 7.82
N LEU A 71 -3.64 -2.38 8.58
CA LEU A 71 -3.81 -1.74 9.88
C LEU A 71 -4.50 -0.37 9.76
N TYR A 72 -4.15 0.42 8.75
CA TYR A 72 -4.83 1.68 8.46
C TYR A 72 -6.32 1.46 8.12
N LEU A 73 -6.63 0.53 7.22
CA LEU A 73 -8.02 0.21 6.84
C LEU A 73 -8.84 -0.35 8.03
N ALA A 74 -8.19 -1.08 8.94
CA ALA A 74 -8.84 -1.61 10.14
C ALA A 74 -9.29 -0.51 11.13
N GLU A 75 -8.77 0.72 11.02
CA GLU A 75 -9.27 1.87 11.80
C GLU A 75 -10.72 2.22 11.40
N SER A 76 -11.12 1.92 10.16
CA SER A 76 -12.47 2.17 9.65
C SER A 76 -13.34 0.92 9.54
N ASP A 77 -12.75 -0.24 9.23
CA ASP A 77 -13.47 -1.51 9.05
C ASP A 77 -12.63 -2.72 9.49
N ALA A 78 -12.57 -2.94 10.79
CA ALA A 78 -11.79 -4.02 11.39
C ALA A 78 -12.32 -5.42 11.04
N ASP A 79 -13.62 -5.58 10.81
CA ASP A 79 -14.26 -6.88 10.55
C ASP A 79 -13.91 -7.39 9.16
N THR A 80 -13.98 -6.53 8.15
CA THR A 80 -13.55 -6.84 6.78
C THR A 80 -12.08 -7.23 6.73
N VAL A 81 -11.22 -6.47 7.43
CA VAL A 81 -9.77 -6.78 7.51
C VAL A 81 -9.53 -8.12 8.22
N ALA A 82 -10.20 -8.37 9.35
CA ALA A 82 -10.03 -9.62 10.10
C ALA A 82 -10.44 -10.84 9.27
N ARG A 83 -11.53 -10.73 8.50
CA ARG A 83 -12.01 -11.78 7.61
C ARG A 83 -11.06 -12.03 6.44
N ALA A 84 -10.58 -10.98 5.79
CA ALA A 84 -9.63 -11.10 4.69
C ALA A 84 -8.31 -11.76 5.15
N ALA A 85 -7.80 -11.36 6.31
CA ALA A 85 -6.61 -11.96 6.91
C ALA A 85 -6.79 -13.47 7.18
N GLU A 86 -7.96 -13.87 7.68
CA GLU A 86 -8.27 -15.29 7.91
C GLU A 86 -8.33 -16.09 6.61
N ILE A 87 -8.98 -15.55 5.57
CA ILE A 87 -9.05 -16.21 4.27
C ILE A 87 -7.66 -16.33 3.62
N ALA A 88 -6.82 -15.29 3.73
CA ALA A 88 -5.48 -15.30 3.14
C ALA A 88 -4.61 -16.45 3.68
N THR A 89 -4.73 -16.78 4.97
CA THR A 89 -3.94 -17.85 5.62
C THR A 89 -4.37 -19.28 5.28
N THR A 90 -5.55 -19.48 4.67
CA THR A 90 -6.15 -20.82 4.57
C THR A 90 -5.97 -21.49 3.20
N ASP A 91 -6.03 -20.77 2.07
CA ASP A 91 -6.07 -21.49 0.77
C ASP A 91 -5.84 -20.63 -0.49
N ARG A 92 -5.33 -19.38 -0.37
CA ARG A 92 -5.29 -18.44 -1.51
C ARG A 92 -3.99 -17.71 -1.79
N ALA A 93 -2.98 -17.79 -0.93
CA ALA A 93 -1.67 -17.19 -1.25
C ALA A 93 -1.08 -17.76 -2.55
N GLU A 94 -1.26 -19.06 -2.83
CA GLU A 94 -0.69 -19.70 -4.03
C GLU A 94 -1.23 -19.19 -5.38
N ARG A 95 -2.42 -18.57 -5.40
CA ARG A 95 -2.99 -17.97 -6.63
C ARG A 95 -2.64 -16.50 -6.79
N PHE A 96 -1.99 -15.93 -5.80
CA PHE A 96 -1.76 -14.51 -5.68
C PHE A 96 -0.25 -14.28 -5.79
N ASP A 97 0.23 -13.98 -6.99
CA ASP A 97 1.64 -13.66 -7.21
C ASP A 97 1.87 -12.17 -6.95
N PRO A 98 2.49 -11.78 -5.82
CA PRO A 98 2.71 -10.38 -5.50
C PRO A 98 3.67 -9.69 -6.47
N ALA A 99 4.54 -10.44 -7.16
CA ALA A 99 5.43 -9.87 -8.17
C ALA A 99 4.67 -9.47 -9.44
N LEU A 100 3.50 -10.08 -9.70
CA LEU A 100 2.64 -9.71 -10.83
C LEU A 100 1.67 -8.56 -10.51
N ILE A 101 1.55 -8.21 -9.23
CA ILE A 101 0.54 -7.29 -8.69
C ILE A 101 1.25 -6.03 -8.18
N GLY A 102 0.81 -4.86 -8.64
CA GLY A 102 1.37 -3.59 -8.20
C GLY A 102 1.07 -3.34 -6.72
N VAL A 103 1.98 -3.70 -5.82
CA VAL A 103 1.75 -3.58 -4.36
C VAL A 103 1.66 -2.12 -3.95
N GLY A 104 2.50 -1.23 -4.50
CA GLY A 104 2.36 0.19 -4.21
C GLY A 104 1.07 0.77 -4.78
N ALA A 105 0.60 0.28 -5.93
CA ALA A 105 -0.72 0.64 -6.45
C ALA A 105 -1.86 0.20 -5.51
N LEU A 106 -1.82 -1.01 -4.95
CA LEU A 106 -2.80 -1.46 -3.96
C LEU A 106 -2.77 -0.57 -2.71
N VAL A 107 -1.58 -0.29 -2.19
CA VAL A 107 -1.43 0.60 -1.03
C VAL A 107 -1.96 1.99 -1.33
N MET A 108 -1.71 2.52 -2.54
CA MET A 108 -2.26 3.80 -2.98
C MET A 108 -3.78 3.81 -3.07
N ILE A 109 -4.40 2.71 -3.50
CA ILE A 109 -5.86 2.58 -3.50
C ILE A 109 -6.39 2.62 -2.06
N ALA A 110 -5.71 1.96 -1.11
CA ALA A 110 -6.10 1.95 0.30
C ALA A 110 -6.10 3.35 0.94
N ILE A 111 -5.18 4.24 0.52
CA ILE A 111 -5.05 5.61 1.04
C ILE A 111 -5.56 6.69 0.08
N ARG A 112 -6.33 6.33 -0.96
CA ARG A 112 -6.76 7.25 -2.04
C ARG A 112 -7.55 8.48 -1.57
N THR A 113 -8.14 8.41 -0.38
CA THR A 113 -8.84 9.55 0.24
C THR A 113 -7.88 10.61 0.72
N GLU A 114 -6.69 10.19 1.16
CA GLU A 114 -5.66 11.04 1.74
C GLU A 114 -4.65 11.52 0.69
N PHE A 115 -4.29 10.63 -0.24
CA PHE A 115 -3.28 10.86 -1.28
C PHE A 115 -3.87 10.72 -2.67
N LYS A 116 -3.49 11.65 -3.55
CA LYS A 116 -3.73 11.56 -4.99
C LYS A 116 -2.42 11.54 -5.74
N LEU A 117 -2.39 10.76 -6.81
CA LEU A 117 -1.31 10.78 -7.77
C LEU A 117 -1.68 11.78 -8.88
N GLU A 118 -0.91 12.85 -9.02
CA GLU A 118 -1.12 13.88 -10.05
C GLU A 118 0.12 13.96 -10.95
N ARG A 119 -0.11 14.20 -12.25
CA ARG A 119 0.99 14.43 -13.19
C ARG A 119 1.30 15.93 -13.22
N ASP A 120 2.49 16.26 -12.73
CA ASP A 120 3.09 17.59 -12.87
C ASP A 120 3.72 17.70 -14.27
N PRO A 121 3.39 18.72 -15.08
CA PRO A 121 3.94 18.91 -16.42
C PRO A 121 5.46 19.07 -16.46
N GLU A 122 6.07 19.61 -15.40
CA GLU A 122 7.51 19.87 -15.31
C GLU A 122 8.25 18.74 -14.62
N LYS A 123 7.59 18.04 -13.69
CA LYS A 123 8.26 17.12 -12.75
C LYS A 123 7.78 15.67 -12.84
N GLY A 124 6.86 15.34 -13.75
CA GLY A 124 6.32 13.99 -13.87
C GLY A 124 5.29 13.67 -12.78
N TRP A 125 5.11 12.39 -12.46
CA TRP A 125 4.15 11.99 -11.41
C TRP A 125 4.60 12.45 -10.02
N SER A 126 3.64 12.89 -9.21
CA SER A 126 3.87 13.37 -7.84
C SER A 126 2.71 12.99 -6.92
N PHE A 127 2.99 12.85 -5.63
CA PHE A 127 1.97 12.68 -4.61
C PHE A 127 1.45 14.04 -4.14
N LYS A 128 0.14 14.21 -4.19
CA LYS A 128 -0.55 15.33 -3.58
C LYS A 128 -1.29 14.87 -2.34
N VAL A 129 -0.92 15.48 -1.24
CA VAL A 129 -1.43 15.14 0.09
C VAL A 129 -2.49 16.14 0.48
N HIS A 130 -3.68 15.67 0.88
CA HIS A 130 -4.71 16.58 1.39
C HIS A 130 -4.36 17.10 2.80
N HIS A 131 -3.77 16.25 3.64
CA HIS A 131 -3.27 16.61 4.96
C HIS A 131 -1.91 15.98 5.24
N LYS A 132 -0.90 16.80 5.56
CA LYS A 132 0.44 16.30 5.87
C LYS A 132 0.38 15.34 7.07
N PRO A 133 0.62 14.02 6.88
CA PRO A 133 0.51 13.08 7.96
C PRO A 133 1.67 13.29 8.94
N MET A 134 1.39 13.19 10.23
CA MET A 134 2.45 13.15 11.23
C MET A 134 3.28 11.89 11.01
N ARG A 135 4.61 11.99 11.03
CA ARG A 135 5.52 10.86 10.78
C ARG A 135 5.22 9.62 11.64
N ASP A 136 4.84 9.83 12.89
CA ASP A 136 4.57 8.73 13.84
C ASP A 136 3.13 8.15 13.74
N SER A 137 2.26 8.76 12.93
CA SER A 137 0.90 8.26 12.71
C SER A 137 0.90 6.95 11.92
N THR A 138 -0.20 6.19 11.97
CA THR A 138 -0.39 4.98 11.15
C THR A 138 -0.18 5.30 9.66
N LEU A 139 -0.77 6.41 9.20
CA LEU A 139 -0.65 6.89 7.82
C LEU A 139 0.79 7.30 7.46
N GLY A 140 1.47 8.04 8.34
CA GLY A 140 2.87 8.45 8.13
C GLY A 140 3.82 7.26 7.98
N ARG A 141 3.67 6.24 8.84
CA ARG A 141 4.44 4.99 8.77
C ARG A 141 4.11 4.18 7.51
N LEU A 142 2.84 4.15 7.10
CA LEU A 142 2.42 3.50 5.85
C LEU A 142 3.08 4.15 4.63
N ILE A 143 3.10 5.48 4.54
CA ILE A 143 3.68 6.18 3.39
C ILE A 143 5.21 6.04 3.38
N SER A 144 5.85 6.09 4.55
CA SER A 144 7.29 5.83 4.67
C SER A 144 7.65 4.44 4.13
N LYS A 145 6.82 3.42 4.42
CA LYS A 145 6.99 2.07 3.87
C LYS A 145 6.69 1.97 2.38
N LEU A 146 5.63 2.62 1.90
CA LEU A 146 5.29 2.68 0.47
C LEU A 146 6.45 3.24 -0.36
N ILE A 147 7.01 4.38 0.05
CA ILE A 147 8.12 5.01 -0.69
C ILE A 147 9.40 4.17 -0.56
N GLY A 148 9.59 3.52 0.59
CA GLY A 148 10.67 2.56 0.83
C GLY A 148 10.70 1.37 -0.13
N LEU A 149 9.58 1.02 -0.77
CA LEU A 149 9.53 -0.05 -1.78
C LEU A 149 10.32 0.29 -3.06
N TYR A 150 10.61 1.57 -3.29
CA TYR A 150 11.24 2.05 -4.52
C TYR A 150 12.57 2.72 -4.20
N PRO A 151 13.62 1.96 -3.83
CA PRO A 151 14.94 2.54 -3.58
C PRO A 151 15.47 3.22 -4.85
N GLN A 152 16.21 4.31 -4.69
CA GLN A 152 16.90 4.91 -5.84
C GLN A 152 17.98 3.96 -6.37
N PRO A 153 18.17 3.89 -7.70
CA PRO A 153 19.20 3.06 -8.32
C PRO A 153 20.63 3.50 -7.98
#